data_AF-A0AAP0BTA4-F1
#
_entry.id   AF-A0AAP0BTA4-F1
#
_cell.length_a   1.000
_cell.length_b   1.000
_cell.length_c   1.000
_cell.angle_alpha   90.00
_cell.angle_beta   90.00
_cell.angle_gamma   90.00
#
_symmetry.space_group_name_H-M   'P 1'
#
loop_
_entity.id
_entity.type
_entity.pdbx_description
1 polymer ?
#
loop_
_entity_poly.entity_id
_entity_poly.type
_entity_poly.pdbx_seq_one_letter_code
_entity_poly.pdbx_strand_id
1 'polypeptide(L)' 'MSPCIIWIPNIHDLHVNESNYLSLGLLENYLSRDCERCSTRKILVIASTHIPQKVDPALIAPNKLNTCIKIRRLLLPQ' A
#
# COMPACT_ATOMS: atom_id res chain seq x y z
N MET A 1 19.69 4.62 4.63
CA MET A 1 19.01 4.15 3.39
C MET A 1 18.95 5.29 2.37
N SER A 2 18.99 4.96 1.08
CA SER A 2 18.72 5.87 -0.05
C SER A 2 17.22 6.07 -0.22
N PRO A 3 16.73 7.20 -0.76
CA PRO A 3 15.34 7.29 -1.15
C PRO A 3 14.96 6.24 -2.20
N CYS A 4 13.80 5.59 -2.03
CA CYS A 4 13.26 4.62 -2.98
C CYS A 4 11.73 4.65 -3.03
N ILE A 5 11.17 4.15 -4.13
CA ILE A 5 9.73 3.97 -4.31
C ILE A 5 9.47 2.47 -4.42
N ILE A 6 8.56 1.95 -3.62
CA ILE A 6 8.12 0.55 -3.67
C ILE A 6 6.70 0.54 -4.22
N TRP A 7 6.47 -0.19 -5.31
CA TRP A 7 5.16 -0.32 -5.92
C TRP A 7 4.60 -1.73 -5.72
N ILE A 8 3.37 -1.82 -5.20
CA ILE A 8 2.62 -3.05 -4.99
C ILE A 8 1.40 -3.07 -5.92
N PRO A 9 1.41 -3.89 -6.98
CA PRO A 9 0.23 -4.10 -7.79
C PRO A 9 -0.81 -4.97 -7.07
N ASN A 10 -2.10 -4.78 -7.39
CA ASN A 10 -3.22 -5.62 -6.94
C ASN A 10 -3.19 -5.97 -5.45
N ILE A 11 -3.11 -4.96 -4.57
CA ILE A 11 -2.98 -5.18 -3.11
C ILE A 11 -4.13 -5.98 -2.48
N HIS A 12 -5.27 -6.13 -3.17
CA HIS A 12 -6.37 -6.99 -2.72
C HIS A 12 -6.06 -8.50 -2.80
N ASP A 13 -5.06 -8.92 -3.58
CA ASP A 13 -4.67 -10.33 -3.71
C ASP A 13 -3.69 -10.79 -2.61
N LEU A 14 -3.13 -9.84 -1.85
CA LEU A 14 -2.19 -10.11 -0.74
C LEU A 14 -2.83 -10.90 0.42
N HIS A 15 -4.15 -11.09 0.44
CA HIS A 15 -4.83 -11.91 1.45
C HIS A 15 -5.06 -13.37 1.00
N VAL A 16 -4.86 -13.70 -0.28
CA VAL A 16 -5.42 -14.94 -0.87
C VAL A 16 -4.53 -16.19 -0.67
N ASN A 17 -3.26 -16.03 -0.31
CA ASN A 17 -2.33 -17.16 -0.11
C ASN A 17 -1.71 -17.11 1.29
N GLU A 18 -1.56 -18.24 1.97
CA GLU A 18 -0.97 -18.31 3.33
C GLU A 18 0.44 -17.69 3.40
N SER A 19 1.23 -17.83 2.33
CA SER A 19 2.53 -17.17 2.18
C SER A 19 2.41 -15.64 2.16
N ASN A 20 1.31 -15.10 1.64
CA ASN A 20 1.08 -13.66 1.52
C ASN A 20 0.70 -13.03 2.84
N TYR A 21 0.16 -13.78 3.82
CA TYR A 21 -0.09 -13.27 5.16
C TYR A 21 1.23 -12.90 5.87
N LEU A 22 2.27 -13.71 5.69
CA LEU A 22 3.61 -13.46 6.22
C LEU A 22 4.26 -12.25 5.51
N SER A 23 4.10 -12.17 4.18
CA SER A 23 4.51 -11.01 3.37
C SER A 23 3.79 -9.72 3.78
N LEU A 24 2.50 -9.83 4.11
CA LEU A 24 1.66 -8.72 4.55
C LEU A 24 2.08 -8.25 5.94
N GLY A 25 2.26 -9.18 6.90
CA GLY A 25 2.76 -8.86 8.22
C GLY A 25 4.16 -8.22 8.18
N LEU A 26 5.03 -8.63 7.26
CA LEU A 26 6.32 -7.97 7.04
C LEU A 26 6.16 -6.55 6.47
N LEU A 27 5.27 -6.36 5.50
CA LEU A 27 4.96 -5.04 4.93
C LEU A 27 4.36 -4.11 5.99
N GLU A 28 3.42 -4.60 6.79
CA GLU A 28 2.80 -3.83 7.87
C GLU A 28 3.81 -3.44 8.94
N ASN A 29 4.68 -4.36 9.35
CA ASN A 29 5.77 -4.07 10.28
C ASN A 29 6.75 -3.04 9.70
N TYR A 30 7.05 -3.14 8.41
CA TYR A 30 7.91 -2.19 7.71
C TYR A 30 7.29 -0.78 7.70
N LEU A 31 6.02 -0.66 7.29
CA LEU A 31 5.28 0.60 7.26
C LEU A 31 5.13 1.22 8.66
N SER A 32 4.81 0.40 9.66
CA SER A 32 4.67 0.83 11.05
C SER A 32 5.99 1.34 11.61
N ARG A 33 7.10 0.61 11.39
CA ARG A 33 8.43 0.97 11.90
C ARG A 33 9.00 2.23 11.24
N ASP A 34 8.74 2.42 9.95
CA ASP A 34 9.11 3.65 9.24
C ASP A 34 8.27 4.85 9.71
N CYS A 35 7.02 4.63 10.15
CA CYS A 35 6.18 5.69 10.68
C CYS A 35 6.55 6.10 12.13
N GLU A 36 6.83 5.15 13.02
CA GLU A 36 7.18 5.47 14.42
C GLU A 36 8.50 6.22 14.56
N ARG A 37 9.45 5.97 13.66
CA ARG A 37 10.76 6.63 13.71
C ARG A 37 10.76 8.03 13.11
N CYS A 38 9.65 8.53 12.55
CA CYS A 38 9.38 9.90 12.03
C CYS A 38 10.45 10.58 11.14
N SER A 39 11.65 10.05 10.98
CA SER A 39 12.85 10.85 10.70
C SER A 39 13.57 10.43 9.43
N THR A 40 13.07 9.45 8.70
CA THR A 40 13.68 9.06 7.42
C THR A 40 12.63 8.54 6.45
N ARG A 41 11.67 9.40 6.06
CA ARG A 41 10.67 9.15 5.02
C ARG A 41 11.32 9.13 3.63
N LYS A 42 12.34 8.30 3.46
CA LYS A 42 13.07 8.08 2.22
C LYS A 42 12.32 7.09 1.32
N ILE A 43 11.39 6.32 1.89
CA ILE A 43 10.74 5.23 1.19
C ILE A 43 9.27 5.58 1.01
N LEU A 44 8.84 5.70 -0.25
CA LEU A 44 7.46 5.93 -0.64
C LEU A 44 6.87 4.60 -1.10
N VAL A 45 5.86 4.10 -0.39
CA VAL A 45 5.14 2.89 -0.79
C VAL A 45 3.85 3.29 -1.51
N ILE A 46 3.69 2.81 -2.74
CA ILE A 46 2.48 3.00 -3.54
C ILE A 46 1.85 1.62 -3.75
N ALA A 47 0.61 1.47 -3.35
CA ALA A 47 -0.19 0.29 -3.65
C ALA A 47 -1.28 0.64 -4.64
N SER A 48 -1.59 -0.28 -5.55
CA SER A 48 -2.67 -0.10 -6.53
C SER A 48 -3.71 -1.19 -6.40
N THR A 49 -4.96 -0.80 -6.62
CA THR A 49 -6.11 -1.71 -6.64
C THR A 49 -7.16 -1.18 -7.59
N HIS A 50 -7.84 -2.08 -8.28
CA HIS A 50 -9.04 -1.77 -9.05
C HIS A 50 -10.34 -2.14 -8.28
N ILE A 51 -10.21 -2.77 -7.10
CA ILE A 51 -11.31 -3.20 -6.24
C ILE A 51 -11.03 -2.74 -4.79
N PRO A 52 -11.20 -1.45 -4.45
CA PRO A 52 -10.86 -0.93 -3.12
C PRO A 52 -11.62 -1.62 -1.98
N GLN A 53 -12.82 -2.17 -2.24
CA GLN A 53 -13.64 -2.87 -1.24
C GLN A 53 -13.06 -4.22 -0.80
N LYS A 54 -12.13 -4.81 -1.56
CA LYS A 54 -11.46 -6.06 -1.21
C LYS A 54 -10.13 -5.85 -0.48
N VAL A 55 -9.71 -4.60 -0.29
CA VAL A 55 -8.47 -4.30 0.41
C VAL A 55 -8.71 -4.40 1.91
N ASP A 56 -7.80 -5.07 2.61
CA ASP A 56 -7.85 -5.18 4.07
C ASP A 56 -7.81 -3.78 4.72
N PRO A 57 -8.84 -3.41 5.52
CA PRO A 57 -8.86 -2.15 6.25
C PRO A 57 -7.63 -1.92 7.15
N ALA A 58 -7.01 -2.99 7.65
CA ALA A 58 -5.80 -2.91 8.46
C ALA A 58 -4.64 -2.24 7.71
N LEU A 59 -4.59 -2.35 6.38
CA LEU A 59 -3.58 -1.72 5.53
C LEU A 59 -3.84 -0.23 5.29
N ILE A 60 -5.09 0.20 5.38
CA ILE A 60 -5.55 1.59 5.19
C ILE A 60 -5.49 2.39 6.51
N ALA A 61 -5.06 1.75 7.60
CA ALA A 61 -4.97 2.39 8.91
C ALA A 61 -4.07 3.65 8.89
N PRO A 62 -4.29 4.58 9.84
CA PRO A 62 -3.35 5.67 10.08
C PRO A 62 -1.92 5.12 10.17
N ASN A 63 -0.95 5.85 9.62
CA ASN A 63 0.48 5.45 9.60
C ASN A 63 0.86 4.30 8.65
N LYS A 64 -0.07 3.77 7.86
CA LYS A 64 0.18 2.82 6.76
C LYS A 64 -0.18 3.45 5.40
N LEU A 65 -1.11 2.87 4.64
CA LEU A 65 -1.59 3.38 3.35
C LEU A 65 -2.77 4.34 3.53
N ASN A 66 -2.57 5.39 4.33
CA ASN A 66 -3.63 6.32 4.70
C ASN A 66 -3.98 7.36 3.62
N THR A 67 -3.20 7.42 2.53
CA THR A 67 -3.39 8.36 1.43
C THR A 67 -3.90 7.62 0.19
N CYS A 68 -4.99 8.11 -0.40
CA CYS A 68 -5.63 7.48 -1.56
C CYS A 68 -5.68 8.43 -2.75
N ILE A 69 -5.34 7.92 -3.94
CA ILE A 69 -5.47 8.63 -5.21
C ILE A 69 -6.51 7.89 -6.07
N LYS A 70 -7.62 8.56 -6.38
CA LYS A 70 -8.68 7.99 -7.21
C LYS A 70 -8.44 8.31 -8.69
N ILE A 71 -7.94 7.34 -9.44
CA ILE A 71 -7.79 7.44 -10.89
C ILE A 71 -9.15 7.18 -11.55
N ARG A 72 -9.59 8.08 -12.42
CA ARG A 72 -10.81 7.93 -13.23
C ARG A 72 -10.43 7.86 -14.70
N ARG A 73 -11.08 6.97 -15.45
CA ARG A 73 -10.93 6.93 -16.90
C ARG A 73 -11.47 8.23 -17.49
N LEU A 74 -10.66 8.94 -18.25
CA LEU A 74 -11.13 10.05 -19.07
C LEU A 74 -12.03 9.48 -20.16
N LEU A 75 -13.27 9.99 -20.25
CA LEU A 75 -14.13 9.73 -21.40
C LEU A 75 -13.57 10.58 -22.54
N LEU A 76 -12.93 9.95 -23.52
CA LEU A 76 -12.56 10.65 -24.75
C LEU A 76 -13.86 10.95 -25.52
N PRO A 77 -14.06 12.18 -26.03
CA PRO A 77 -15.16 12.46 -26.94
C PRO A 77 -14.98 11.60 -28.21
N GLN A 78 -16.07 11.00 -28.66
CA GLN A 78 -16.14 10.23 -29.92
C GLN A 78 -15.94 11.15 -31.13
#